data_AF-A0A2E5TU64-F1
#
_entry.id   AF-A0A2E5TU64-F1
#
_cell.length_a   1.000
_cell.length_b   1.000
_cell.length_c   1.000
_cell.angle_alpha   90.00
_cell.angle_beta   90.00
_cell.angle_gamma   90.00
#
_symmetry.space_group_name_H-M   'P 1'
#
loop_
_entity.id
_entity.type
_entity.pdbx_description
1 polymer ?
#
loop_
_entity_poly.entity_id
_entity_poly.type
_entity_poly.pdbx_seq_one_letter_code
_entity_poly.pdbx_strand_id
1 'polypeptide(L)'
;MAELNSSGRKLSNREQRDLDIEIQFLEGVTQRDRRYVEALQLLGDDYTRRGRFEDGLNVDRRLARLCPSDPLVHYNLACSFSLTEEFRKAANALRKAIHCGYRDFDHLRKDSDLEPLRQNEIYAGIEREIAELEANQD
;
A
#
# COMPACT_ATOMS: atom_id res chain seq x y z
N MET A 1 -6.66 -13.33 2.86
CA MET A 1 -7.50 -12.13 2.85
C MET A 1 -6.64 -10.95 2.43
N ALA A 2 -6.35 -10.86 1.14
CA ALA A 2 -5.70 -9.73 0.50
C ALA A 2 -6.18 -9.73 -0.95
N GLU A 3 -7.42 -9.31 -1.17
CA GLU A 3 -7.90 -8.97 -2.51
C GLU A 3 -7.65 -7.47 -2.70
N LEU A 4 -6.38 -7.10 -2.85
CA LEU A 4 -5.99 -5.76 -3.30
C LEU A 4 -6.33 -5.65 -4.78
N ASN A 5 -7.54 -5.17 -5.04
CA ASN A 5 -8.02 -4.86 -6.37
C ASN A 5 -8.40 -3.38 -6.36
N SER A 6 -7.41 -2.50 -6.53
CA SER A 6 -7.64 -1.16 -7.09
C SER A 6 -7.98 -1.32 -8.57
N SER A 7 -9.06 -2.07 -8.84
CA SER A 7 -9.59 -2.24 -10.18
C SER A 7 -9.83 -0.84 -10.73
N GLY A 8 -9.12 -0.44 -11.79
CA GLY A 8 -9.18 0.87 -12.45
C GLY A 8 -10.58 1.26 -12.99
N ARG A 9 -11.63 0.58 -12.54
CA ARG A 9 -13.02 0.92 -12.72
C ARG A 9 -13.37 2.10 -11.82
N LYS A 10 -13.76 3.20 -12.47
CA LYS A 10 -14.34 4.37 -11.80
C LYS A 10 -15.59 3.98 -11.00
N LEU A 11 -15.62 4.34 -9.72
CA LEU A 11 -16.76 4.15 -8.84
C LEU A 11 -17.96 4.98 -9.29
N SER A 12 -19.17 4.41 -9.23
CA SER A 12 -20.42 5.14 -9.40
C SER A 12 -20.66 6.13 -8.26
N ASN A 13 -21.54 7.10 -8.44
CA ASN A 13 -21.87 8.09 -7.40
C ASN A 13 -22.40 7.43 -6.11
N ARG A 14 -23.14 6.32 -6.24
CA ARG A 14 -23.64 5.57 -5.08
C ARG A 14 -22.49 4.89 -4.33
N GLU A 15 -21.61 4.19 -5.03
CA GLU A 15 -20.46 3.53 -4.41
C GLU A 15 -19.51 4.53 -3.77
N GLN A 16 -19.30 5.69 -4.40
CA GLN A 16 -18.53 6.79 -3.80
C GLN A 16 -19.14 7.27 -2.49
N ARG A 17 -20.47 7.46 -2.45
CA ARG A 17 -21.18 7.86 -1.23
C ARG A 17 -21.11 6.79 -0.14
N ASP A 18 -21.30 5.54 -0.51
CA ASP A 18 -21.24 4.42 0.44
C ASP A 18 -19.83 4.30 1.03
N LEU A 19 -18.79 4.47 0.20
CA LEU A 19 -17.39 4.52 0.61
C LEU A 19 -17.09 5.71 1.53
N ASP A 20 -17.63 6.90 1.24
CA ASP A 20 -17.46 8.08 2.11
C ASP A 20 -18.07 7.86 3.51
N ILE A 21 -19.19 7.13 3.61
CA ILE A 21 -19.82 6.78 4.89
C ILE A 21 -18.93 5.80 5.66
N GLU A 22 -18.38 4.79 4.99
CA GLU A 22 -17.46 3.81 5.58
C GLU A 22 -16.18 4.48 6.11
N ILE A 23 -15.58 5.35 5.30
CA ILE A 23 -14.43 6.17 5.70
C ILE A 23 -14.75 6.98 6.95
N GLN A 24 -15.88 7.69 6.98
CA GLN A 24 -16.26 8.50 8.15
C GLN A 24 -16.43 7.66 9.42
N PHE A 25 -17.00 6.46 9.29
CA PHE A 25 -17.14 5.53 10.39
C PHE A 25 -15.77 5.06 10.90
N LEU A 26 -14.88 4.63 10.00
CA LEU A 26 -13.54 4.16 10.32
C LEU A 26 -12.64 5.27 10.89
N GLU A 27 -12.78 6.51 10.42
CA GLU A 27 -12.16 7.69 11.02
C GLU A 27 -12.55 7.80 12.50
N GLY A 28 -13.83 7.70 12.83
CA GLY A 28 -14.31 7.72 14.22
C GLY A 28 -13.76 6.58 15.07
N VAL A 29 -13.70 5.36 14.51
CA VAL A 29 -13.13 4.17 15.18
C VAL A 29 -11.65 4.39 15.49
N THR A 30 -10.85 4.80 14.50
CA THR A 30 -9.38 4.95 14.61
C THR A 30 -8.95 6.20 15.39
N GLN A 31 -9.87 7.15 15.57
CA GLN A 31 -9.70 8.30 16.47
C GLN A 31 -9.88 7.88 17.93
N ARG A 32 -10.85 6.98 18.21
CA ARG A 32 -11.12 6.46 19.56
C ARG A 32 -10.10 5.41 20.00
N ASP A 33 -9.77 4.45 19.13
CA ASP A 33 -8.66 3.53 19.35
C ASP A 33 -7.55 3.79 18.35
N ARG A 34 -6.47 4.38 18.85
CA ARG A 34 -5.38 4.81 18.00
C ARG A 34 -4.47 3.67 17.51
N ARG A 35 -4.66 2.45 17.97
CA ARG A 35 -3.81 1.29 17.68
C ARG A 35 -4.58 0.13 17.05
N TYR A 36 -5.85 0.34 16.70
CA TYR A 36 -6.68 -0.68 16.07
C TYR A 36 -6.21 -0.92 14.62
N VAL A 37 -5.37 -1.93 14.44
CA VAL A 37 -4.65 -2.22 13.19
C VAL A 37 -5.61 -2.55 12.05
N GLU A 38 -6.62 -3.39 12.31
CA GLU A 38 -7.57 -3.85 11.30
C GLU A 38 -8.42 -2.69 10.77
N ALA A 39 -8.88 -1.80 11.66
CA ALA A 39 -9.62 -0.59 11.25
C ALA A 39 -8.74 0.39 10.46
N LEU A 40 -7.45 0.47 10.81
CA LEU A 40 -6.49 1.28 10.06
C LEU A 40 -6.21 0.69 8.67
N GLN A 41 -6.10 -0.63 8.52
CA GLN A 41 -5.93 -1.28 7.22
C GLN A 41 -7.10 -0.96 6.29
N LEU A 42 -8.34 -1.16 6.77
CA LEU A 42 -9.55 -0.83 6.01
C LEU A 42 -9.58 0.66 5.63
N LEU A 43 -9.24 1.55 6.56
CA LEU A 43 -9.25 2.99 6.31
C LEU A 43 -8.21 3.40 5.25
N GLY A 44 -7.01 2.81 5.27
CA GLY A 44 -5.98 3.05 4.27
C GLY A 44 -6.44 2.62 2.88
N ASP A 45 -6.96 1.40 2.77
CA ASP A 45 -7.48 0.84 1.52
C ASP A 45 -8.63 1.69 0.96
N ASP A 46 -9.55 2.13 1.81
CA ASP A 46 -10.68 2.95 1.41
C ASP A 46 -10.28 4.35 0.96
N TYR A 47 -9.29 4.97 1.62
CA TYR A 47 -8.72 6.23 1.14
C TYR A 47 -8.11 6.08 -0.25
N THR A 48 -7.35 5.00 -0.50
CA THR A 48 -6.77 4.71 -1.82
C THR A 48 -7.86 4.50 -2.86
N ARG A 49 -8.88 3.69 -2.57
CA ARG A 49 -10.04 3.47 -3.45
C ARG A 49 -10.80 4.76 -3.75
N ARG A 50 -10.83 5.70 -2.80
CA ARG A 50 -11.48 7.01 -2.96
C ARG A 50 -10.61 8.05 -3.71
N GLY A 51 -9.34 7.74 -3.96
CA GLY A 51 -8.36 8.67 -4.55
C GLY A 51 -7.79 9.68 -3.55
N ARG A 52 -8.00 9.47 -2.24
CA ARG A 52 -7.48 10.29 -1.14
C ARG A 52 -6.10 9.79 -0.72
N PHE A 53 -5.14 9.76 -1.65
CA PHE A 53 -3.84 9.09 -1.46
C PHE A 53 -3.01 9.65 -0.29
N GLU A 54 -3.03 10.97 -0.07
CA GLU A 54 -2.33 11.59 1.06
C GLU A 54 -2.89 11.14 2.42
N ASP A 55 -4.21 10.92 2.51
CA ASP A 55 -4.83 10.41 3.73
C ASP A 55 -4.47 8.94 3.96
N GLY A 56 -4.52 8.12 2.91
CA GLY A 56 -4.06 6.73 2.93
C GLY A 56 -2.60 6.61 3.37
N LEU A 57 -1.72 7.44 2.82
CA LEU A 57 -0.31 7.48 3.19
C LEU A 57 -0.09 7.79 4.68
N ASN A 58 -0.89 8.70 5.26
CA ASN A 58 -0.80 9.00 6.69
C ASN A 58 -1.21 7.81 7.57
N VAL A 59 -2.20 7.03 7.12
CA VAL A 59 -2.63 5.79 7.76
C VAL A 59 -1.54 4.71 7.64
N ASP A 60 -0.96 4.51 6.46
CA ASP A 60 0.09 3.50 6.26
C ASP A 60 1.37 3.82 7.04
N ARG A 61 1.75 5.09 7.13
CA ARG A 61 2.87 5.52 8.00
C ARG A 61 2.61 5.18 9.46
N ARG A 62 1.34 5.14 9.89
CA ARG A 62 0.97 4.74 11.26
C ARG A 62 0.99 3.22 11.40
N LEU A 63 0.43 2.48 10.44
CA LEU A 63 0.51 1.02 10.40
C LEU A 63 1.96 0.54 10.45
N ALA A 64 2.87 1.14 9.68
CA ALA A 64 4.29 0.78 9.68
C ALA A 64 4.99 1.01 11.03
N ARG A 65 4.49 1.94 11.86
CA ARG A 65 4.98 2.13 13.24
C ARG A 65 4.42 1.08 14.21
N LEU A 66 3.18 0.63 13.98
CA LEU A 66 2.51 -0.36 14.82
C LEU A 66 2.99 -1.78 14.50
N CYS A 67 3.25 -2.07 13.23
CA CYS A 67 3.60 -3.37 12.69
C CYS A 67 4.94 -3.30 11.94
N PRO A 68 6.07 -3.00 12.61
CA PRO A 68 7.34 -2.69 11.94
C PRO A 68 7.99 -3.86 11.21
N SER A 69 7.55 -5.10 11.49
CA SER A 69 8.02 -6.33 10.87
C SER A 69 7.04 -6.95 9.88
N ASP A 70 5.86 -6.35 9.68
CA ASP A 70 4.85 -6.90 8.79
C ASP A 70 5.19 -6.55 7.32
N PRO A 71 5.48 -7.54 6.46
CA PRO A 71 5.82 -7.29 5.06
C PRO A 71 4.69 -6.61 4.27
N LEU A 72 3.43 -6.94 4.55
CA LEU A 72 2.28 -6.37 3.81
C LEU A 72 2.09 -4.89 4.15
N VAL A 73 2.32 -4.52 5.40
CA VAL A 73 2.25 -3.10 5.82
C VAL A 73 3.30 -2.25 5.11
N HIS A 74 4.52 -2.76 4.95
CA HIS A 74 5.57 -2.03 4.20
C HIS A 74 5.33 -2.04 2.70
N TYR A 75 4.69 -3.09 2.16
CA TYR A 75 4.25 -3.14 0.76
C TYR A 75 3.20 -2.07 0.48
N ASN A 76 2.12 -2.02 1.28
CA ASN A 76 1.07 -1.01 1.14
C ASN A 76 1.64 0.41 1.32
N LEU A 77 2.56 0.61 2.26
CA LEU A 77 3.26 1.88 2.41
C LEU A 77 4.06 2.26 1.15
N ALA A 78 4.67 1.30 0.45
CA ALA A 78 5.33 1.54 -0.82
C ALA A 78 4.34 1.94 -1.92
N CYS A 79 3.18 1.29 -1.98
CA CYS A 79 2.07 1.66 -2.88
C CYS A 79 1.60 3.10 -2.61
N SER A 80 1.32 3.45 -1.36
CA SER A 80 0.95 4.82 -0.97
C SER A 80 2.02 5.84 -1.34
N PHE A 81 3.31 5.57 -1.09
CA PHE A 81 4.38 6.48 -1.52
C PHE A 81 4.51 6.58 -3.04
N SER A 82 4.22 5.51 -3.78
CA SER A 82 4.23 5.53 -5.25
C SER A 82 3.10 6.41 -5.79
N LEU A 83 1.89 6.25 -5.25
CA LEU A 83 0.70 7.05 -5.61
C LEU A 83 0.85 8.54 -5.28
N THR A 84 1.66 8.89 -4.27
CA THR A 84 2.00 10.28 -3.93
C THR A 84 3.36 10.74 -4.50
N GLU A 85 3.90 10.01 -5.48
CA GLU A 85 5.15 10.32 -6.21
C GLU A 85 6.41 10.48 -5.32
N GLU A 86 6.41 9.93 -4.11
CA GLU A 86 7.56 9.92 -3.20
C GLU A 86 8.50 8.73 -3.48
N PHE A 87 8.99 8.61 -4.73
CA PHE A 87 9.62 7.40 -5.27
C PHE A 87 10.79 6.84 -4.45
N ARG A 88 11.65 7.71 -3.88
CA ARG A 88 12.75 7.25 -3.00
C ARG A 88 12.23 6.55 -1.75
N LYS A 89 11.14 7.06 -1.17
CA LYS A 89 10.51 6.45 0.01
C LYS A 89 9.76 5.18 -0.37
N ALA A 90 9.07 5.17 -1.50
CA ALA A 90 8.43 3.98 -2.05
C ALA A 90 9.43 2.82 -2.22
N ALA A 91 10.57 3.08 -2.87
CA ALA A 91 11.62 2.10 -3.05
C ALA A 91 12.18 1.56 -1.72
N ASN A 92 12.39 2.43 -0.73
CA ASN A 92 12.86 2.01 0.59
C ASN A 92 11.82 1.17 1.34
N ALA A 93 10.54 1.52 1.27
CA ALA A 93 9.45 0.75 1.85
C ALA A 93 9.33 -0.63 1.18
N LEU A 94 9.47 -0.69 -0.14
CA LEU A 94 9.40 -1.95 -0.89
C LEU A 94 10.56 -2.89 -0.52
N ARG A 95 11.79 -2.37 -0.44
CA ARG A 95 12.94 -3.12 0.09
C ARG A 95 12.71 -3.61 1.51
N LYS A 96 12.08 -2.79 2.36
CA LYS A 96 11.73 -3.20 3.72
C LYS A 96 10.69 -4.32 3.73
N ALA A 97 9.68 -4.27 2.86
CA ALA A 97 8.71 -5.34 2.67
C ALA A 97 9.40 -6.65 2.27
N ILE A 98 10.27 -6.59 1.26
CA ILE A 98 11.07 -7.74 0.78
C ILE A 98 11.94 -8.30 1.92
N HIS A 99 12.62 -7.44 2.67
CA HIS A 99 13.43 -7.85 3.82
C HIS A 99 12.57 -8.50 4.93
N CYS A 100 11.35 -8.02 5.15
CA CYS A 100 10.39 -8.58 6.10
C CYS A 100 9.67 -9.84 5.60
N GLY A 101 9.96 -10.32 4.38
CA GLY A 101 9.46 -11.59 3.86
C GLY A 101 8.37 -11.48 2.78
N TYR A 102 8.12 -10.30 2.22
CA TYR A 102 7.24 -10.16 1.05
C TYR A 102 7.81 -10.92 -0.15
N ARG A 103 7.06 -11.83 -0.76
CA ARG A 103 7.50 -12.67 -1.88
C ARG A 103 6.52 -12.77 -3.06
N ASP A 104 5.39 -12.06 -3.00
CA ASP A 104 4.45 -12.03 -4.14
C ASP A 104 4.93 -11.01 -5.19
N PHE A 105 6.04 -11.35 -5.83
CA PHE A 105 6.70 -10.50 -6.82
C PHE A 105 5.90 -10.38 -8.12
N ASP A 106 5.12 -11.41 -8.46
CA ASP A 106 4.19 -11.37 -9.59
C ASP A 106 3.09 -10.33 -9.39
N HIS A 107 2.53 -10.21 -8.18
CA HIS A 107 1.59 -9.16 -7.85
C HIS A 107 2.26 -7.78 -7.89
N LEU A 108 3.42 -7.63 -7.25
CA LEU A 108 4.17 -6.38 -7.18
C LEU A 108 4.47 -5.79 -8.58
N ARG A 109 4.83 -6.63 -9.55
CA ARG A 109 5.11 -6.23 -10.93
C ARG A 109 3.87 -5.77 -11.71
N LYS A 110 2.66 -6.13 -11.26
CA LYS A 110 1.38 -5.85 -11.93
C LYS A 110 0.51 -4.85 -11.19
N ASP A 111 0.77 -4.58 -9.92
CA ASP A 111 -0.01 -3.67 -9.10
C ASP A 111 -0.01 -2.26 -9.70
N SER A 112 -1.18 -1.72 -10.02
CA SER A 112 -1.33 -0.40 -10.59
C SER A 112 -0.86 0.72 -9.67
N ASP A 113 -0.90 0.51 -8.35
CA ASP A 113 -0.49 1.52 -7.38
C ASP A 113 1.03 1.75 -7.41
N LEU A 114 1.78 0.74 -7.86
CA LEU A 114 3.22 0.80 -8.09
C LEU A 114 3.61 1.25 -9.50
N GLU A 115 2.65 1.48 -10.41
CA GLU A 115 2.94 1.91 -11.78
C GLU A 115 3.78 3.21 -11.85
N PRO A 116 3.48 4.27 -11.07
CA PRO A 116 4.32 5.47 -11.04
C PRO A 116 5.77 5.17 -10.63
N LEU A 117 5.97 4.30 -9.62
CA LEU A 117 7.29 3.88 -9.20
C LEU A 117 8.00 3.07 -10.29
N ARG A 118 7.31 2.14 -10.97
CA ARG A 118 7.90 1.32 -12.05
C ARG A 118 8.42 2.14 -13.22
N GLN A 119 7.81 3.28 -13.49
CA GLN A 119 8.26 4.22 -14.52
C GLN A 119 9.49 5.05 -14.08
N ASN A 120 9.83 5.04 -12.79
CA ASN A 120 11.01 5.71 -12.25
C ASN A 120 12.26 4.84 -12.33
N GLU A 121 13.41 5.43 -12.66
CA GLU A 121 14.70 4.72 -12.79
C GLU A 121 15.13 3.94 -11.54
N ILE A 122 14.68 4.36 -10.34
CA ILE A 122 15.02 3.72 -9.07
C ILE A 122 14.49 2.27 -9.02
N TYR A 123 13.38 1.99 -9.70
CA TYR A 123 12.75 0.67 -9.69
C TYR A 123 13.64 -0.42 -10.32
N ALA A 124 14.49 -0.07 -11.28
CA ALA A 124 15.43 -1.02 -11.89
C ALA A 124 16.40 -1.65 -10.86
N GLY A 125 16.71 -0.94 -9.77
CA GLY A 125 17.47 -1.52 -8.67
C GLY A 125 16.70 -2.59 -7.90
N ILE A 126 15.40 -2.36 -7.68
CA ILE A 126 14.52 -3.29 -6.96
C ILE A 126 14.30 -4.55 -7.78
N GLU A 127 14.08 -4.45 -9.10
CA GLU A 127 13.92 -5.61 -9.97
C GLU A 127 15.17 -6.51 -9.99
N ARG A 128 16.37 -5.92 -9.95
CA ARG A 128 17.60 -6.71 -9.83
C ARG A 128 17.66 -7.47 -8.51
N GLU A 129 17.34 -6.81 -7.40
CA GLU A 129 17.28 -7.44 -6.07
C GLU A 129 16.24 -8.57 -6.04
N ILE A 130 15.07 -8.39 -6.67
CA ILE A 130 14.04 -9.43 -6.79
C ILE A 130 14.57 -10.62 -7.61
N ALA A 131 15.16 -10.37 -8.78
CA ALA A 131 15.67 -11.42 -9.65
C ALA A 131 16.78 -12.25 -8.98
N GLU A 132 17.65 -11.61 -8.19
CA GLU A 132 18.65 -12.29 -7.37
C GLU A 132 18.01 -13.18 -6.30
N LEU A 133 16.92 -12.73 -5.67
CA LEU A 133 16.19 -13.54 -4.68
C LEU A 133 15.50 -14.75 -5.32
N GLU A 134 14.87 -14.57 -6.48
CA GLU A 134 14.22 -15.66 -7.24
C GLU A 134 15.26 -16.73 -7.64
N ALA A 135 16.43 -16.31 -8.15
CA ALA A 135 17.51 -17.23 -8.55
C ALA A 135 18.16 -18.01 -7.40
N ASN A 136 18.07 -17.52 -6.16
CA ASN A 136 18.61 -18.19 -4.97
C ASN A 136 17.61 -19.13 -4.28
N GLN A 137 16.38 -19.21 -4.79
CA GLN A 137 15.32 -20.08 -4.27
C GLN A 137 15.14 -21.38 -5.08
N ASP A 138 15.82 -21.48 -6.23
CA ASP A 138 15.95 -22.67 -7.08
C ASP A 138 17.17 -23.54 -6.70
#